data_AF-A0A8H3FRQ2-F1
#
_entry.id   AF-A0A8H3FRQ2-F1
#
_cell.length_a   1.000
_cell.length_b   1.000
_cell.length_c   1.000
_cell.angle_alpha   90.00
_cell.angle_beta   90.00
_cell.angle_gamma   90.00
#
_symmetry.space_group_name_H-M   'P 1'
#
loop_
_entity.id
_entity.type
_entity.pdbx_description
1 polymer ?
#
loop_
_entity_poly.entity_id
_entity_poly.type
_entity_poly.pdbx_seq_one_letter_code
_entity_poly.pdbx_strand_id
1 'polypeptide(L)'
;MALSGTVVTLPIYVANTSATSGTATIAPGESISQESPLKPFHRSRNGTFWTSSAIRDTRSLGYTYPETADDSASCAIQAVNYLYGPSAGRPVNKTLSSGNFSKRDGPQQPGFYYEWITNIRVAQNALNSTFTVHVFLGNFNSNPKFWLVDPNQVGSHTVFMPFSSSAEQNAGLIVAGTVPLTKYLNHNATTGHYNTATNTGVERYLRNNLHWRVAKLADSTEVSRESMPSLKVSVVSCPVTEAKSEYDFPNWGDCTTHTNITDWMPAGLKFGEPV
;
A
#
# COMPACT_ATOMS: atom_id res chain seq x y z
N MET A 1 17.25 8.93 30.19
CA MET A 1 17.57 9.68 28.96
C MET A 1 16.48 9.30 27.96
N ALA A 2 15.53 10.20 27.71
CA ALA A 2 14.36 9.91 26.89
C ALA A 2 14.81 9.73 25.42
N LEU A 3 14.36 8.66 24.77
CA LEU A 3 14.61 8.39 23.36
C LEU A 3 13.84 9.41 22.52
N SER A 4 14.52 10.48 22.08
CA SER A 4 14.06 11.35 21.00
C SER A 4 14.24 10.60 19.69
N GLY A 5 13.19 10.55 18.87
CA GLY A 5 13.22 9.86 17.59
C GLY A 5 11.82 9.50 17.14
N THR A 6 10.93 10.49 17.16
CA THR A 6 9.54 10.26 16.78
C THR A 6 9.06 11.39 15.89
N VAL A 7 9.20 11.15 14.60
CA VAL A 7 8.94 12.14 13.56
C VAL A 7 7.48 12.07 13.05
N VAL A 8 6.69 11.03 13.35
CA VAL A 8 5.33 10.92 12.77
C VAL A 8 4.27 10.27 13.68
N THR A 9 4.58 9.21 14.45
CA THR A 9 3.59 8.47 15.28
C THR A 9 4.21 7.99 16.59
N LEU A 10 3.42 7.72 17.65
CA LEU A 10 3.85 7.11 18.94
C LEU A 10 4.96 6.05 18.74
N PRO A 11 5.87 5.80 19.71
CA PRO A 11 7.11 5.03 19.48
C PRO A 11 6.84 3.57 19.10
N ILE A 12 6.54 3.35 17.82
CA ILE A 12 6.40 2.06 17.15
C ILE A 12 7.77 1.73 16.59
N TYR A 13 8.25 0.53 16.88
CA TYR A 13 9.51 0.04 16.35
C TYR A 13 9.47 -1.48 16.20
N VAL A 14 10.60 -2.06 15.79
CA VAL A 14 10.76 -3.51 15.63
C VAL A 14 10.30 -4.24 16.89
N ALA A 15 9.23 -5.01 16.74
CA ALA A 15 8.64 -5.83 17.79
C ALA A 15 9.32 -7.22 17.83
N ASN A 16 9.22 -7.87 18.98
CA ASN A 16 9.67 -9.26 19.12
C ASN A 16 8.72 -10.18 18.35
N THR A 17 9.27 -11.10 17.56
CA THR A 17 8.51 -12.09 16.80
C THR A 17 9.37 -13.33 16.50
N SER A 18 8.79 -14.36 15.90
CA SER A 18 9.53 -15.49 15.33
C SER A 18 9.70 -15.28 13.82
N ALA A 19 10.89 -15.59 13.29
CA ALA A 19 11.16 -15.53 11.86
C ALA A 19 10.29 -16.54 11.11
N THR A 20 9.36 -16.05 10.28
CA THR A 20 8.43 -16.93 9.57
C THR A 20 9.11 -17.75 8.47
N SER A 21 10.14 -17.20 7.83
CA SER A 21 10.97 -17.89 6.85
C SER A 21 12.46 -17.70 7.18
N GLY A 22 13.30 -18.56 6.61
CA GLY A 22 14.73 -18.57 6.85
C GLY A 22 15.47 -17.55 5.98
N THR A 23 16.55 -16.99 6.53
CA THR A 23 17.57 -16.26 5.77
C THR A 23 18.92 -16.99 5.90
N ALA A 24 19.98 -16.45 5.29
CA ALA A 24 21.31 -17.04 5.41
C ALA A 24 21.85 -17.13 6.86
N THR A 25 21.32 -16.33 7.79
CA THR A 25 21.84 -16.27 9.17
C THR A 25 20.76 -16.39 10.26
N ILE A 26 19.50 -16.57 9.86
CA ILE A 26 18.34 -16.69 10.76
C ILE A 26 17.55 -17.91 10.31
N ALA A 27 17.34 -18.86 11.23
CA ALA A 27 16.56 -20.05 10.93
C ALA A 27 15.05 -19.74 11.00
N PRO A 28 14.20 -20.47 10.24
CA PRO A 28 12.76 -20.43 10.46
C PRO A 28 12.42 -20.74 11.93
N GLY A 29 11.51 -19.97 12.53
CA GLY A 29 11.09 -20.08 13.93
C GLY A 29 12.00 -19.38 14.94
N GLU A 30 13.19 -18.92 14.54
CA GLU A 30 14.12 -18.23 15.44
C GLU A 30 13.48 -16.94 15.99
N SER A 31 13.64 -16.70 17.30
CA SER A 31 13.14 -15.49 17.93
C SER A 31 13.99 -14.29 17.52
N ILE A 32 13.35 -13.30 16.93
CA ILE A 32 13.96 -12.04 16.47
C ILE A 32 13.36 -10.85 17.22
N SER A 33 14.18 -9.84 17.47
CA SER A 33 13.84 -8.63 18.19
C SER A 33 14.63 -7.43 17.66
N GLN A 34 14.36 -6.24 18.19
CA GLN A 34 15.17 -5.05 17.90
C GLN A 34 16.66 -5.18 18.28
N GLU A 35 17.00 -6.12 19.19
CA GLU A 35 18.37 -6.38 19.63
C GLU A 35 19.03 -7.55 18.89
N SER A 36 18.31 -8.21 17.98
CA SER A 36 18.89 -9.30 17.19
C SER A 36 20.01 -8.77 16.29
N PRO A 37 21.18 -9.44 16.25
CA PRO A 37 22.28 -9.05 15.37
C PRO A 37 21.90 -9.05 13.88
N LEU A 38 22.07 -7.91 13.21
CA LEU A 38 21.89 -7.75 11.76
C LEU A 38 23.14 -8.27 11.03
N LYS A 39 23.35 -9.58 11.04
CA LYS A 39 24.49 -10.21 10.36
C LYS A 39 24.39 -10.03 8.83
N PRO A 40 25.51 -9.88 8.10
CA PRO A 40 26.90 -9.86 8.58
C PRO A 40 27.42 -8.43 8.87
N PHE A 41 26.54 -7.47 9.17
CA PHE A 41 26.93 -6.06 9.28
C PHE A 41 27.57 -5.77 10.65
N HIS A 42 28.89 -5.66 10.66
CA HIS A 42 29.67 -5.35 11.86
C HIS A 42 29.74 -3.83 12.10
N ARG A 43 29.60 -3.42 13.36
CA ARG A 43 29.74 -2.03 13.82
C ARG A 43 31.15 -1.71 14.35
N SER A 44 31.89 -2.72 14.79
CA SER A 44 33.21 -2.54 15.40
C SER A 44 34.21 -3.57 14.88
N ARG A 45 35.50 -3.25 14.97
CA ARG A 45 36.59 -4.19 14.64
C ARG A 45 36.62 -5.44 15.52
N ASN A 46 35.95 -5.39 16.69
CA ASN A 46 35.90 -6.49 17.65
C ASN A 46 34.79 -7.50 17.35
N GLY A 47 34.09 -7.40 16.22
CA GLY A 47 33.06 -8.36 15.83
C GLY A 47 31.65 -8.04 16.32
N THR A 48 31.43 -6.92 17.02
CA THR A 48 30.06 -6.51 17.41
C THR A 48 29.23 -6.17 16.16
N PHE A 49 28.05 -6.77 16.04
CA PHE A 49 27.10 -6.51 14.95
C PHE A 49 26.24 -5.26 15.21
N TRP A 50 25.72 -4.69 14.13
CA TRP A 50 24.61 -3.76 14.22
C TRP A 50 23.34 -4.47 14.70
N THR A 51 22.46 -3.73 15.37
CA THR A 51 21.11 -4.14 15.77
C THR A 51 20.14 -3.08 15.27
N SER A 52 18.85 -3.40 15.12
CA SER A 52 17.86 -2.38 14.77
C SER A 52 17.85 -1.25 15.82
N SER A 53 17.94 -1.59 17.11
CA SER A 53 18.01 -0.60 18.20
C SER A 53 19.16 0.42 18.02
N ALA A 54 20.31 0.00 17.50
CA ALA A 54 21.49 0.84 17.28
C ALA A 54 21.36 1.79 16.06
N ILE A 55 20.39 1.57 15.18
CA ILE A 55 20.16 2.33 13.94
C ILE A 55 18.76 2.95 13.88
N ARG A 56 18.16 3.26 15.04
CA ARG A 56 16.91 4.03 15.13
C ARG A 56 17.05 5.43 14.51
N ASP A 57 18.20 6.06 14.69
CA ASP A 57 18.56 7.34 14.08
C ASP A 57 19.65 7.11 13.03
N THR A 58 19.39 7.49 11.78
CA THR A 58 20.34 7.35 10.67
C THR A 58 21.62 8.16 10.89
N ARG A 59 21.61 9.16 11.78
CA ARG A 59 22.82 9.91 12.17
C ARG A 59 23.87 9.01 12.82
N SER A 60 23.48 7.87 13.40
CA SER A 60 24.43 6.86 13.89
C SER A 60 25.27 6.23 12.77
N LEU A 61 24.77 6.30 11.53
CA LEU A 61 25.44 5.90 10.29
C LEU A 61 26.08 7.09 9.56
N GLY A 62 26.00 8.30 10.11
CA GLY A 62 26.63 9.50 9.57
C GLY A 62 25.82 10.27 8.52
N TYR A 63 24.51 10.04 8.41
CA TYR A 63 23.66 10.77 7.46
C TYR A 63 22.26 11.10 8.00
N THR A 64 21.59 12.05 7.35
CA THR A 64 20.19 12.43 7.58
C THR A 64 19.52 12.83 6.26
N TYR A 65 18.20 12.99 6.26
CA TYR A 65 17.44 13.56 5.14
C TYR A 65 17.02 15.00 5.44
N PRO A 66 16.94 15.91 4.44
CA PRO A 66 16.48 17.29 4.66
C PRO A 66 15.15 17.38 5.39
N GLU A 67 14.21 16.49 5.06
CA GLU A 67 12.84 16.46 5.60
C GLU A 67 12.78 15.99 7.07
N THR A 68 13.87 15.43 7.59
CA THR A 68 13.96 14.86 8.95
C THR A 68 15.15 15.41 9.75
N ALA A 69 15.91 16.35 9.17
CA ALA A 69 17.11 16.91 9.75
C ALA A 69 16.84 17.64 11.07
N ASP A 70 15.65 18.24 11.19
CA ASP A 70 15.23 19.01 12.36
C ASP A 70 14.64 18.14 13.49
N ASP A 71 14.53 16.81 13.31
CA ASP A 71 13.88 15.88 14.25
C ASP A 71 12.48 16.35 14.70
N SER A 72 11.77 17.02 13.78
CA SER A 72 10.49 17.67 14.03
C SER A 72 9.37 16.95 13.30
N ALA A 73 8.40 16.47 14.07
CA ALA A 73 7.26 15.78 13.48
C ALA A 73 6.44 16.70 12.58
N SER A 74 6.24 17.96 12.96
CA SER A 74 5.51 18.92 12.13
C SER A 74 6.24 19.20 10.81
N CYS A 75 7.57 19.29 10.81
CA CYS A 75 8.34 19.49 9.57
C CYS A 75 8.22 18.30 8.64
N ALA A 76 8.25 17.08 9.16
CA ALA A 76 8.07 15.89 8.35
C ALA A 76 6.64 15.74 7.82
N ILE A 77 5.62 16.07 8.62
CA ILE A 77 4.22 16.11 8.16
C ILE A 77 4.07 17.11 7.01
N GLN A 78 4.63 18.31 7.18
CA GLN A 78 4.65 19.33 6.13
C GLN A 78 5.34 18.84 4.85
N ALA A 79 6.53 18.23 4.99
CA ALA A 79 7.25 17.67 3.85
C ALA A 79 6.43 16.59 3.12
N VAL A 80 5.77 15.69 3.85
CA VAL A 80 4.89 14.66 3.26
C VAL A 80 3.73 15.31 2.51
N ASN A 81 3.05 16.29 3.12
CA ASN A 81 1.94 16.99 2.50
C ASN A 81 2.37 17.78 1.25
N TYR A 82 3.56 18.38 1.28
CA TYR A 82 4.12 19.13 0.16
C TYR A 82 4.60 18.24 -1.00
N LEU A 83 5.21 17.08 -0.70
CA LEU A 83 5.80 16.19 -1.71
C LEU A 83 4.78 15.19 -2.29
N TYR A 84 3.82 14.74 -1.48
CA TYR A 84 2.93 13.63 -1.83
C TYR A 84 1.44 13.93 -1.64
N GLY A 85 1.10 15.10 -1.10
CA GLY A 85 -0.29 15.53 -0.93
C GLY A 85 -0.99 15.88 -2.25
N PRO A 86 -2.29 16.21 -2.21
CA PRO A 86 -3.08 16.56 -3.41
C PRO A 86 -2.53 17.75 -4.24
N SER A 87 -1.69 18.58 -3.62
CA SER A 87 -1.05 19.75 -4.23
C SER A 87 0.45 19.57 -4.50
N ALA A 88 0.93 18.32 -4.54
CA ALA A 88 2.34 17.98 -4.68
C ALA A 88 3.06 18.78 -5.79
N GLY A 89 4.16 19.44 -5.43
CA GLY A 89 5.03 20.17 -6.37
C GLY A 89 4.55 21.56 -6.82
N ARG A 90 3.51 22.14 -6.19
CA ARG A 90 3.09 23.53 -6.47
C ARG A 90 3.89 24.54 -5.63
N PRO A 91 4.51 25.58 -6.24
CA PRO A 91 5.25 26.59 -5.48
C PRO A 91 4.34 27.38 -4.53
N VAL A 92 4.80 27.57 -3.29
CA VAL A 92 4.09 28.13 -2.11
C VAL A 92 3.83 29.66 -2.20
N ASN A 93 3.98 30.29 -3.37
CA ASN A 93 3.88 31.75 -3.53
C ASN A 93 2.46 32.27 -3.81
N LYS A 94 1.42 31.60 -3.29
CA LYS A 94 0.13 32.23 -3.10
C LYS A 94 -0.26 32.07 -1.65
N THR A 95 -0.40 33.19 -0.95
CA THR A 95 -1.30 33.34 0.20
C THR A 95 -2.41 32.31 0.12
N LEU A 96 -2.57 31.49 1.18
CA LEU A 96 -3.65 30.52 1.34
C LEU A 96 -5.01 31.23 1.39
N SER A 97 -5.40 31.84 0.27
CA SER A 97 -6.70 32.44 0.04
C SER A 97 -7.62 31.33 -0.45
N SER A 98 -8.09 30.45 0.45
CA SER A 98 -9.15 29.45 0.24
C SER A 98 -9.23 28.86 -1.20
N GLY A 99 -8.08 28.57 -1.79
CA GLY A 99 -7.91 28.57 -3.23
C GLY A 99 -7.66 27.18 -3.71
N ASN A 100 -8.73 26.40 -3.82
CA ASN A 100 -8.82 25.09 -4.48
C ASN A 100 -7.52 24.27 -4.38
N PHE A 101 -7.37 23.56 -3.25
CA PHE A 101 -6.77 22.24 -3.28
C PHE A 101 -7.27 21.53 -4.53
N SER A 102 -6.41 20.89 -5.32
CA SER A 102 -6.88 20.03 -6.40
C SER A 102 -7.79 19.02 -5.74
N LYS A 103 -9.10 19.28 -5.81
CA LYS A 103 -10.09 18.52 -5.08
C LYS A 103 -9.90 17.10 -5.56
N ARG A 104 -9.69 16.17 -4.63
CA ARG A 104 -10.18 14.82 -4.88
C ARG A 104 -11.69 15.01 -4.91
N ASP A 105 -12.24 15.41 -6.07
CA ASP A 105 -13.66 15.73 -6.26
C ASP A 105 -14.44 14.44 -6.06
N GLY A 106 -14.63 14.11 -4.79
CA GLY A 106 -15.58 13.14 -4.34
C GLY A 106 -16.96 13.80 -4.29
N PRO A 107 -18.00 12.97 -4.30
CA PRO A 107 -19.31 13.42 -3.87
C PRO A 107 -19.22 13.77 -2.38
N GLN A 108 -19.82 14.88 -1.96
CA GLN A 108 -19.95 15.30 -0.54
C GLN A 108 -18.85 16.23 -0.02
N GLN A 109 -19.09 16.75 1.18
CA GLN A 109 -18.81 18.10 1.69
C GLN A 109 -17.34 18.58 1.58
N PRO A 110 -17.08 19.90 1.53
CA PRO A 110 -15.71 20.43 1.53
C PRO A 110 -14.88 19.84 2.68
N GLY A 111 -13.74 19.24 2.36
CA GLY A 111 -12.86 18.60 3.35
C GLY A 111 -13.23 17.17 3.75
N PHE A 112 -14.18 16.52 3.07
CA PHE A 112 -14.56 15.13 3.34
C PHE A 112 -14.75 14.33 2.04
N TYR A 113 -14.23 13.11 2.01
CA TYR A 113 -14.43 12.18 0.89
C TYR A 113 -14.35 10.72 1.33
N TYR A 114 -14.75 9.79 0.46
CA TYR A 114 -14.49 8.36 0.64
C TYR A 114 -13.27 7.92 -0.15
N GLU A 115 -12.28 7.35 0.52
CA GLU A 115 -11.18 6.65 -0.14
C GLU A 115 -11.63 5.23 -0.48
N TRP A 116 -11.68 4.93 -1.78
CA TRP A 116 -11.97 3.60 -2.31
C TRP A 116 -10.68 2.85 -2.59
N ILE A 117 -10.55 1.64 -2.04
CA ILE A 117 -9.32 0.85 -2.10
C ILE A 117 -9.67 -0.57 -2.51
N THR A 118 -8.90 -1.10 -3.45
CA THR A 118 -8.81 -2.55 -3.68
C THR A 118 -7.72 -3.12 -2.79
N ASN A 119 -8.07 -4.02 -1.88
CA ASN A 119 -7.09 -4.79 -1.11
C ASN A 119 -6.88 -6.15 -1.77
N ILE A 120 -5.63 -6.60 -1.77
CA ILE A 120 -5.21 -7.88 -2.34
C ILE A 120 -4.47 -8.63 -1.25
N ARG A 121 -4.81 -9.88 -1.03
CA ARG A 121 -4.02 -10.81 -0.23
C ARG A 121 -3.84 -12.13 -0.96
N VAL A 122 -2.67 -12.73 -0.82
CA VAL A 122 -2.33 -13.98 -1.50
C VAL A 122 -1.16 -14.67 -0.81
N ALA A 123 -1.10 -16.00 -0.89
CA ALA A 123 0.06 -16.72 -0.41
C ALA A 123 1.29 -16.37 -1.27
N GLN A 124 2.43 -16.05 -0.63
CA GLN A 124 3.65 -15.65 -1.33
C GLN A 124 4.13 -16.71 -2.33
N ASN A 125 3.95 -17.98 -1.99
CA ASN A 125 4.33 -19.12 -2.82
C ASN A 125 3.23 -19.59 -3.78
N ALA A 126 2.12 -18.84 -3.95
CA ALA A 126 0.95 -19.29 -4.72
C ALA A 126 1.27 -19.78 -6.15
N LEU A 127 2.30 -19.19 -6.79
CA LEU A 127 2.78 -19.59 -8.12
C LEU A 127 4.24 -20.05 -8.15
N ASN A 128 4.90 -20.18 -7.00
CA ASN A 128 6.34 -20.47 -6.88
C ASN A 128 7.24 -19.66 -7.83
N SER A 129 6.81 -18.43 -8.13
CA SER A 129 7.45 -17.50 -9.06
C SER A 129 7.02 -16.09 -8.70
N THR A 130 7.76 -15.08 -9.14
CA THR A 130 7.32 -13.69 -8.99
C THR A 130 6.19 -13.41 -9.98
N PHE A 131 5.10 -12.84 -9.50
CA PHE A 131 3.93 -12.50 -10.32
C PHE A 131 3.32 -11.17 -9.89
N THR A 132 2.50 -10.60 -10.77
CA THR A 132 1.83 -9.32 -10.53
C THR A 132 0.33 -9.48 -10.68
N VAL A 133 -0.41 -8.98 -9.70
CA VAL A 133 -1.86 -8.77 -9.77
C VAL A 133 -2.10 -7.36 -10.31
N HIS A 134 -2.68 -7.25 -11.50
CA HIS A 134 -3.02 -5.98 -12.14
C HIS A 134 -4.50 -5.67 -11.88
N VAL A 135 -4.80 -4.43 -11.55
CA VAL A 135 -6.17 -3.94 -11.31
C VAL A 135 -6.52 -2.93 -12.40
N PHE A 136 -7.72 -3.07 -12.95
CA PHE A 136 -8.23 -2.25 -14.05
C PHE A 136 -9.62 -1.69 -13.72
N LEU A 137 -9.92 -0.52 -14.27
CA LEU A 137 -11.27 0.06 -14.29
C LEU A 137 -11.69 0.29 -15.74
N GLY A 138 -12.52 -0.62 -16.27
CA GLY A 138 -13.00 -0.62 -17.66
C GLY A 138 -12.33 -1.69 -18.51
N ASN A 139 -12.57 -1.64 -19.83
CA ASN A 139 -12.01 -2.60 -20.77
C ASN A 139 -10.47 -2.51 -20.79
N PHE A 140 -9.79 -3.65 -20.69
CA PHE A 140 -8.33 -3.72 -20.71
C PHE A 140 -7.87 -4.56 -21.90
N ASN A 141 -6.61 -4.38 -22.30
CA ASN A 141 -5.99 -5.12 -23.39
C ASN A 141 -5.98 -6.62 -23.08
N SER A 142 -6.32 -7.47 -24.04
CA SER A 142 -6.33 -8.92 -23.83
C SER A 142 -4.91 -9.53 -23.75
N ASN A 143 -3.88 -8.82 -24.21
CA ASN A 143 -2.50 -9.29 -24.17
C ASN A 143 -1.78 -8.76 -22.92
N PRO A 144 -1.31 -9.66 -22.02
CA PRO A 144 -0.69 -9.27 -20.75
C PRO A 144 0.54 -8.38 -20.86
N LYS A 145 1.24 -8.41 -21.99
CA LYS A 145 2.43 -7.57 -22.24
C LYS A 145 2.14 -6.08 -22.21
N PHE A 146 0.88 -5.68 -22.41
CA PHE A 146 0.48 -4.27 -22.44
C PHE A 146 -0.21 -3.81 -21.15
N TRP A 147 -0.48 -4.71 -20.20
CA TRP A 147 -1.26 -4.38 -19.00
C TRP A 147 -0.65 -3.29 -18.13
N LEU A 148 0.68 -3.21 -18.03
CA LEU A 148 1.36 -2.21 -17.21
C LEU A 148 1.23 -0.78 -17.77
N VAL A 149 0.97 -0.66 -19.07
CA VAL A 149 0.82 0.63 -19.77
C VAL A 149 -0.60 0.83 -20.31
N ASP A 150 -1.53 -0.04 -19.90
CA ASP A 150 -2.93 0.03 -20.32
C ASP A 150 -3.59 1.28 -19.70
N PRO A 151 -4.32 2.09 -20.49
CA PRO A 151 -4.92 3.33 -19.99
C PRO A 151 -5.95 3.11 -18.87
N ASN A 152 -6.54 1.91 -18.80
CA ASN A 152 -7.50 1.54 -17.76
C ASN A 152 -6.85 0.77 -16.61
N GLN A 153 -5.52 0.59 -16.60
CA GLN A 153 -4.80 0.06 -15.44
C GLN A 153 -4.73 1.13 -14.35
N VAL A 154 -5.21 0.79 -13.17
CA VAL A 154 -5.28 1.71 -12.01
C VAL A 154 -4.23 1.43 -10.95
N GLY A 155 -3.60 0.26 -11.02
CA GLY A 155 -2.46 -0.10 -10.20
C GLY A 155 -2.14 -1.59 -10.26
N SER A 156 -1.11 -1.99 -9.53
CA SER A 156 -0.69 -3.39 -9.45
C SER A 156 -0.02 -3.71 -8.13
N HIS A 157 -0.12 -4.97 -7.73
CA HIS A 157 0.60 -5.53 -6.59
C HIS A 157 1.47 -6.69 -7.06
N THR A 158 2.79 -6.54 -6.93
CA THR A 158 3.76 -7.57 -7.30
C THR A 158 4.14 -8.40 -6.09
N VAL A 159 3.92 -9.70 -6.18
CA VAL A 159 4.34 -10.69 -5.18
C VAL A 159 5.72 -11.17 -5.55
N PHE A 160 6.71 -10.74 -4.77
CA PHE A 160 8.09 -11.17 -4.96
C PHE A 160 8.33 -12.53 -4.32
N MET A 161 8.85 -13.47 -5.13
CA MET A 161 9.28 -14.80 -4.68
C MET A 161 10.80 -14.91 -4.86
N PRO A 162 11.59 -15.01 -3.78
CA PRO A 162 13.05 -15.12 -3.88
C PRO A 162 13.49 -16.51 -4.36
N PHE A 163 14.36 -16.54 -5.38
CA PHE A 163 14.85 -17.78 -6.01
C PHE A 163 15.47 -18.83 -5.05
N SER A 164 15.92 -18.44 -3.86
CA SER A 164 16.61 -19.30 -2.89
C SER A 164 15.73 -19.88 -1.79
N SER A 165 14.45 -19.54 -1.74
CA SER A 165 13.53 -20.11 -0.74
C SER A 165 12.80 -21.33 -1.29
N SER A 166 12.74 -22.42 -0.53
CA SER A 166 11.85 -23.54 -0.89
C SER A 166 10.40 -23.12 -0.70
N ALA A 167 9.49 -23.68 -1.51
CA ALA A 167 8.05 -23.42 -1.39
C ALA A 167 7.51 -23.76 0.02
N GLU A 168 8.16 -24.71 0.70
CA GLU A 168 7.86 -25.17 2.05
C GLU A 168 8.24 -24.14 3.12
N GLN A 169 9.36 -23.41 2.94
CA GLN A 169 9.81 -22.37 3.88
C GLN A 169 8.90 -21.13 3.88
N ASN A 170 8.16 -20.91 2.80
CA ASN A 170 7.19 -19.81 2.68
C ASN A 170 5.74 -20.30 2.77
N ALA A 171 5.50 -21.56 3.17
CA ALA A 171 4.16 -22.08 3.30
C ALA A 171 3.39 -21.29 4.36
N GLY A 172 2.24 -20.74 3.98
CA GLY A 172 1.39 -19.95 4.88
C GLY A 172 1.75 -18.47 5.00
N LEU A 173 2.80 -17.98 4.33
CA LEU A 173 3.07 -16.55 4.25
C LEU A 173 2.04 -15.86 3.36
N ILE A 174 1.20 -15.02 3.95
CA ILE A 174 0.27 -14.16 3.21
C ILE A 174 0.92 -12.79 3.01
N VAL A 175 1.02 -12.39 1.75
CA VAL A 175 1.42 -11.03 1.36
C VAL A 175 0.16 -10.24 1.04
N ALA A 176 0.14 -8.98 1.45
CA ALA A 176 -0.96 -8.06 1.18
C ALA A 176 -0.48 -6.80 0.46
N GLY A 177 -1.37 -6.21 -0.33
CA GLY A 177 -1.16 -4.94 -1.01
C GLY A 177 -2.47 -4.20 -1.22
N THR A 178 -2.35 -2.90 -1.51
CA THR A 178 -3.49 -2.02 -1.69
C THR A 178 -3.34 -1.22 -2.99
N VAL A 179 -4.45 -1.03 -3.70
CA VAL A 179 -4.53 -0.20 -4.91
C VAL A 179 -5.63 0.84 -4.71
N PRO A 180 -5.27 2.12 -4.47
CA PRO A 180 -6.24 3.21 -4.36
C PRO A 180 -6.97 3.44 -5.69
N LEU A 181 -8.30 3.53 -5.64
CA LEU A 181 -9.17 3.71 -6.80
C LEU A 181 -9.68 5.14 -6.95
N THR A 182 -9.69 5.92 -5.87
CA THR A 182 -10.41 7.22 -5.77
C THR A 182 -10.02 8.20 -6.87
N LYS A 183 -8.73 8.31 -7.19
CA LYS A 183 -8.25 9.21 -8.27
C LYS A 183 -8.91 8.88 -9.62
N TYR A 184 -8.95 7.60 -9.98
CA TYR A 184 -9.53 7.14 -11.24
C TYR A 184 -11.06 7.19 -11.22
N LEU A 185 -11.67 6.87 -10.08
CA LEU A 185 -13.10 7.01 -9.88
C LEU A 185 -13.56 8.45 -10.07
N ASN A 186 -12.86 9.42 -9.50
CA ASN A 186 -13.18 10.84 -9.68
C ASN A 186 -12.99 11.29 -11.14
N HIS A 187 -11.93 10.85 -11.80
CA HIS A 187 -11.75 11.11 -13.22
C HIS A 187 -12.94 10.59 -14.05
N ASN A 188 -13.33 9.33 -13.87
CA ASN A 188 -14.42 8.72 -14.64
C ASN A 188 -15.80 9.30 -14.29
N ALA A 189 -15.98 9.82 -13.08
CA ALA A 189 -17.18 10.55 -12.70
C ALA A 189 -17.29 11.90 -13.44
N THR A 190 -16.20 12.67 -13.48
CA THR A 190 -16.18 13.99 -14.15
C THR A 190 -16.37 13.90 -15.66
N THR A 191 -16.03 12.77 -16.27
CA THR A 191 -16.30 12.48 -17.69
C THR A 191 -17.69 11.88 -17.95
N GLY A 192 -18.54 11.78 -16.93
CA GLY A 192 -19.95 11.43 -17.05
C GLY A 192 -20.28 9.94 -17.05
N HIS A 193 -19.35 9.05 -16.68
CA HIS A 193 -19.60 7.60 -16.71
C HIS A 193 -20.51 7.11 -15.58
N TYR A 194 -20.60 7.81 -14.45
CA TYR A 194 -21.52 7.51 -13.36
C TYR A 194 -21.71 8.70 -12.41
N ASN A 195 -22.80 8.69 -11.64
CA ASN A 195 -23.06 9.70 -10.62
C ASN A 195 -22.35 9.33 -9.30
N THR A 196 -21.49 10.22 -8.82
CA THR A 196 -20.78 10.03 -7.56
C THR A 196 -21.65 10.27 -6.34
N ALA A 197 -22.75 11.00 -6.39
CA ALA A 197 -23.47 11.53 -5.22
C ALA A 197 -23.79 10.53 -4.08
N THR A 198 -23.77 9.23 -4.37
CA THR A 198 -23.98 8.15 -3.39
C THR A 198 -22.96 7.02 -3.58
N ASN A 199 -22.60 6.33 -2.48
CA ASN A 199 -21.79 5.10 -2.54
C ASN A 199 -22.40 4.05 -3.47
N THR A 200 -23.74 3.98 -3.58
CA THR A 200 -24.46 3.08 -4.50
C THR A 200 -24.08 3.30 -5.97
N GLY A 201 -23.79 4.54 -6.38
CA GLY A 201 -23.34 4.84 -7.73
C GLY A 201 -21.95 4.29 -8.01
N VAL A 202 -21.04 4.46 -7.05
CA VAL A 202 -19.66 3.93 -7.11
C VAL A 202 -19.66 2.40 -7.11
N GLU A 203 -20.42 1.77 -6.21
CA GLU A 203 -20.55 0.31 -6.13
C GLU A 203 -21.06 -0.28 -7.46
N ARG A 204 -22.10 0.33 -8.06
CA ARG A 204 -22.62 -0.11 -9.37
C ARG A 204 -21.57 0.03 -10.47
N TYR A 205 -20.83 1.15 -10.48
CA TYR A 205 -19.77 1.36 -11.45
C TYR A 205 -18.66 0.33 -11.31
N LEU A 206 -18.16 0.12 -10.08
CA LEU A 206 -17.10 -0.85 -9.78
C LEU A 206 -17.56 -2.28 -10.10
N ARG A 207 -18.80 -2.65 -9.78
CA ARG A 207 -19.33 -3.97 -10.13
C ARG A 207 -19.29 -4.25 -11.64
N ASN A 208 -19.40 -3.23 -12.48
CA ASN A 208 -19.41 -3.41 -13.93
C ASN A 208 -18.04 -3.23 -14.59
N ASN A 209 -17.11 -2.53 -13.94
CA ASN A 209 -15.86 -2.08 -14.57
C ASN A 209 -14.59 -2.53 -13.84
N LEU A 210 -14.69 -2.96 -12.57
CA LEU A 210 -13.52 -3.45 -11.84
C LEU A 210 -13.12 -4.82 -12.36
N HIS A 211 -11.87 -4.92 -12.79
CA HIS A 211 -11.26 -6.17 -13.18
C HIS A 211 -9.90 -6.33 -12.51
N TRP A 212 -9.51 -7.57 -12.25
CA TRP A 212 -8.14 -7.89 -11.92
C TRP A 212 -7.68 -9.10 -12.71
N ARG A 213 -6.38 -9.13 -13.05
CA ARG A 213 -5.72 -10.24 -13.74
C ARG A 213 -4.34 -10.49 -13.15
N VAL A 214 -3.82 -11.69 -13.37
CA VAL A 214 -2.52 -12.12 -12.84
C VAL A 214 -1.61 -12.46 -14.00
N ALA A 215 -0.39 -11.93 -13.98
CA ALA A 215 0.65 -12.30 -14.93
C ALA A 215 1.93 -12.68 -14.19
N LYS A 216 2.60 -13.75 -14.65
CA LYS A 216 3.96 -14.07 -14.20
C LYS A 216 4.92 -13.00 -14.71
N LEU A 217 5.83 -12.55 -13.84
CA LEU A 217 6.78 -11.50 -14.21
C LEU A 217 7.81 -11.99 -15.25
N ALA A 218 8.16 -13.29 -15.21
CA ALA A 218 9.22 -13.86 -16.03
C ALA A 218 8.93 -13.81 -17.54
N ASP A 219 7.68 -14.04 -17.94
CA ASP A 219 7.28 -14.25 -19.33
C ASP A 219 5.99 -13.52 -19.72
N SER A 220 5.39 -12.75 -18.79
CA SER A 220 4.08 -12.13 -18.96
C SER A 220 2.97 -13.14 -19.26
N THR A 221 3.12 -14.40 -18.83
CA THR A 221 2.05 -15.39 -18.99
C THR A 221 0.91 -15.08 -18.03
N GLU A 222 -0.30 -14.91 -18.56
CA GLU A 222 -1.51 -14.79 -17.75
C GLU A 222 -1.78 -16.09 -16.98
N VAL A 223 -2.17 -15.93 -15.72
CA VAL A 223 -2.57 -17.03 -14.86
C VAL A 223 -4.04 -16.86 -14.50
N SER A 224 -4.80 -17.94 -14.69
CA SER A 224 -6.20 -18.02 -14.27
C SER A 224 -6.32 -17.80 -12.76
N ARG A 225 -7.29 -16.99 -12.36
CA ARG A 225 -7.52 -16.65 -10.94
C ARG A 225 -8.18 -17.80 -10.20
N GLU A 226 -8.92 -18.64 -10.92
CA GLU A 226 -9.58 -19.85 -10.45
C GLU A 226 -8.57 -20.89 -9.96
N SER A 227 -7.35 -20.91 -10.53
CA SER A 227 -6.27 -21.78 -10.07
C SER A 227 -5.47 -21.23 -8.89
N MET A 228 -5.86 -20.06 -8.35
CA MET A 228 -5.17 -19.39 -7.23
C MET A 228 -6.07 -19.26 -6.00
N PRO A 229 -6.33 -20.36 -5.25
CA PRO A 229 -7.30 -20.37 -4.15
C PRO A 229 -6.95 -19.44 -2.98
N SER A 230 -5.66 -19.11 -2.80
CA SER A 230 -5.20 -18.19 -1.76
C SER A 230 -5.35 -16.72 -2.14
N LEU A 231 -5.53 -16.39 -3.43
CA LEU A 231 -5.74 -15.02 -3.87
C LEU A 231 -7.13 -14.55 -3.47
N LYS A 232 -7.18 -13.43 -2.76
CA LYS A 232 -8.41 -12.73 -2.38
C LYS A 232 -8.28 -11.24 -2.68
N VAL A 233 -9.27 -10.71 -3.38
CA VAL A 233 -9.40 -9.30 -3.73
C VAL A 233 -10.67 -8.76 -3.10
N SER A 234 -10.55 -7.71 -2.29
CA SER A 234 -11.68 -7.02 -1.68
C SER A 234 -11.70 -5.56 -2.07
N VAL A 235 -12.87 -4.93 -2.00
CA VAL A 235 -13.03 -3.49 -2.14
C VAL A 235 -13.55 -2.93 -0.83
N VAL A 236 -12.93 -1.86 -0.37
CA VAL A 236 -13.36 -1.11 0.81
C VAL A 236 -13.53 0.37 0.48
N SER A 237 -14.40 1.04 1.23
CA SER A 237 -14.49 2.50 1.26
C SER A 237 -14.24 2.99 2.68
N CYS A 238 -13.30 3.91 2.86
CA CYS A 238 -12.99 4.51 4.15
C CYS A 238 -13.39 6.00 4.13
N PRO A 239 -14.17 6.50 5.10
CA PRO A 239 -14.43 7.93 5.22
C PRO A 239 -13.14 8.66 5.63
N VAL A 240 -12.79 9.72 4.90
CA VAL A 240 -11.60 10.52 5.14
C VAL A 240 -11.97 11.99 5.29
N THR A 241 -11.57 12.58 6.41
CA THR A 241 -11.58 14.04 6.60
C THR A 241 -10.20 14.58 6.23
N GLU A 242 -10.15 15.54 5.30
CA GLU A 242 -8.93 16.18 4.85
C GLU A 242 -8.17 16.85 6.01
N ALA A 243 -6.86 17.01 5.83
CA ALA A 243 -6.03 17.74 6.76
C ALA A 243 -6.49 19.21 6.85
N LYS A 244 -6.51 19.76 8.07
CA LYS A 244 -6.91 21.17 8.30
C LYS A 244 -5.82 22.16 7.93
N SER A 245 -4.57 21.71 7.93
CA SER A 245 -3.39 22.49 7.55
C SER A 245 -2.32 21.58 6.93
N GLU A 246 -1.25 22.18 6.42
CA GLU A 246 -0.07 21.45 5.92
C GLU A 246 0.69 20.71 7.03
N TYR A 247 0.41 20.99 8.31
CA TYR A 247 1.04 20.36 9.46
C TYR A 247 0.20 19.24 10.09
N ASP A 248 -0.96 18.94 9.50
CA ASP A 248 -1.87 17.90 9.96
C ASP A 248 -1.93 16.73 8.97
N PHE A 249 -2.21 15.53 9.48
CA PHE A 249 -2.65 14.42 8.64
C PHE A 249 -4.17 14.41 8.45
N PRO A 250 -4.66 13.79 7.35
CA PRO A 250 -6.08 13.46 7.24
C PRO A 250 -6.50 12.48 8.33
N ASN A 251 -7.77 12.57 8.74
CA ASN A 251 -8.36 11.64 9.70
C ASN A 251 -9.17 10.59 8.95
N TRP A 252 -8.89 9.32 9.21
CA TRP A 252 -9.57 8.17 8.62
C TRP A 252 -10.55 7.57 9.62
N GLY A 253 -11.78 7.34 9.20
CA GLY A 253 -12.75 6.55 9.97
C GLY A 253 -12.76 5.08 9.54
N ASP A 254 -13.68 4.31 10.13
CA ASP A 254 -13.80 2.88 9.89
C ASP A 254 -14.18 2.58 8.43
N CYS A 255 -13.44 1.65 7.83
CA CYS A 255 -13.67 1.24 6.45
C CYS A 255 -14.82 0.24 6.34
N THR A 256 -15.67 0.41 5.33
CA THR A 256 -16.74 -0.52 4.98
C THR A 256 -16.28 -1.45 3.85
N THR A 257 -16.44 -2.76 4.01
CA THR A 257 -16.17 -3.76 2.96
C THR A 257 -17.39 -3.95 2.07
N HIS A 258 -17.16 -3.95 0.75
CA HIS A 258 -18.18 -4.04 -0.29
C HIS A 258 -18.11 -5.37 -1.03
N THR A 259 -18.57 -6.46 -0.40
CA THR A 259 -18.47 -7.81 -0.99
C THR A 259 -19.34 -7.98 -2.24
N ASN A 260 -20.41 -7.20 -2.39
CA ASN A 260 -21.26 -7.16 -3.58
C ASN A 260 -20.53 -6.74 -4.87
N ILE A 261 -19.35 -6.11 -4.74
CA ILE A 261 -18.49 -5.77 -5.88
C ILE A 261 -17.66 -6.98 -6.31
N THR A 262 -17.21 -7.82 -5.37
CA THR A 262 -16.18 -8.84 -5.60
C THR A 262 -16.68 -10.29 -5.56
N ASP A 263 -17.75 -10.60 -4.84
CA ASP A 263 -18.19 -11.97 -4.49
C ASP A 263 -18.48 -12.88 -5.69
N TRP A 264 -18.92 -12.32 -6.80
CA TRP A 264 -19.25 -13.01 -8.05
C TRP A 264 -18.05 -13.22 -8.97
N MET A 265 -16.90 -12.62 -8.65
CA MET A 265 -15.68 -12.72 -9.46
C MET A 265 -14.69 -13.76 -8.91
N PRO A 266 -13.96 -14.48 -9.78
CA PRO A 266 -12.85 -15.34 -9.39
C PRO A 266 -11.82 -14.62 -8.52
N ALA A 267 -11.44 -15.27 -7.42
CA ALA A 267 -10.55 -14.71 -6.39
C ALA A 267 -11.10 -13.44 -5.69
N GLY A 268 -12.37 -13.10 -5.85
CA GLY A 268 -13.01 -12.05 -5.05
C GLY A 268 -13.29 -12.51 -3.63
N LEU A 269 -13.23 -11.57 -2.69
CA LEU A 269 -13.66 -11.79 -1.32
C LEU A 269 -15.17 -11.99 -1.29
N LYS A 270 -15.61 -13.09 -0.67
CA LYS A 270 -17.03 -13.44 -0.53
C LYS A 270 -17.59 -12.95 0.79
N PHE A 271 -18.91 -12.80 0.85
CA PHE A 271 -19.61 -12.48 2.09
C PHE A 271 -19.28 -13.52 3.18
N GLY A 272 -18.90 -13.03 4.37
CA GLY A 272 -18.53 -13.88 5.52
C GLY A 272 -17.09 -14.41 5.52
N GLU A 273 -16.32 -14.20 4.45
CA GLU A 273 -14.88 -14.47 4.48
C GLU A 273 -14.15 -13.37 5.26
N PRO A 274 -13.08 -13.70 6.01
CA PRO A 274 -12.26 -12.68 6.66
C PRO A 274 -11.60 -11.80 5.61
N VAL A 275 -11.60 -10.49 5.85
CA VAL A 275 -10.91 -9.50 4.99
C VAL A 275 -9.41 -9.75 5.05
#